data_AF-A0A2E8SAF1-F1
#
_entry.id   AF-A0A2E8SAF1-F1
#
_cell.length_a   1.000
_cell.length_b   1.000
_cell.length_c   1.000
_cell.angle_alpha   90.00
_cell.angle_beta   90.00
_cell.angle_gamma   90.00
#
_symmetry.space_group_name_H-M   'P 1'
#
loop_
_entity.id
_entity.type
_entity.pdbx_description
1 polymer ?
#
loop_
_entity_poly.entity_id
_entity_poly.type
_entity_poly.pdbx_seq_one_letter_code
_entity_poly.pdbx_strand_id
1 'polypeptide(L)'
;MTEFGLKIKSEAELTKIEVQCVHQNGLIYVVPSESSWVCTEDLRHVHALSGFFKQLIELEDPKIQEAMQKWGIYFRPRPLADDEQS
;
A
#
# COMPACT_ATOMS: atom_id res chain seq x y z
N MET A 1 -9.78 9.43 -23.82
CA MET A 1 -10.56 9.93 -22.66
C MET A 1 -9.75 9.65 -21.41
N THR A 2 -9.79 10.54 -20.43
CA THR A 2 -9.12 10.32 -19.13
C THR A 2 -9.89 9.24 -18.38
N GLU A 3 -9.21 8.16 -18.02
CA GLU A 3 -9.84 6.99 -17.41
C GLU A 3 -9.55 7.01 -15.90
N PHE A 4 -10.58 7.33 -15.12
CA PHE A 4 -10.55 7.44 -13.67
C PHE A 4 -10.59 6.07 -12.99
N GLY A 5 -10.11 6.01 -11.74
CA GLY A 5 -10.12 4.81 -10.91
C GLY A 5 -8.75 4.53 -10.30
N LEU A 6 -8.58 3.28 -9.88
CA LEU A 6 -7.30 2.72 -9.42
C LEU A 6 -6.84 1.70 -10.46
N LYS A 7 -5.65 1.91 -11.02
CA LYS A 7 -5.05 1.00 -12.01
C LYS A 7 -3.69 0.55 -11.55
N ILE A 8 -3.43 -0.75 -11.64
CA ILE A 8 -2.15 -1.33 -11.28
C ILE A 8 -1.51 -1.86 -12.56
N LYS A 9 -0.27 -1.43 -12.81
CA LYS A 9 0.59 -1.97 -13.87
C LYS A 9 1.87 -2.46 -13.23
N SER A 10 2.11 -3.75 -13.32
CA SER A 10 3.31 -4.39 -12.79
C SER A 10 4.22 -4.76 -13.96
N GLU A 11 5.44 -4.24 -13.94
CA GLU A 11 6.57 -4.66 -14.74
C GLU A 11 7.63 -5.24 -13.78
N ALA A 12 8.55 -6.08 -14.28
CA ALA A 12 9.44 -6.91 -13.44
C ALA A 12 10.11 -6.15 -12.27
N GLU A 13 10.53 -4.91 -12.49
CA GLU A 13 11.22 -4.09 -11.48
C GLU A 13 10.38 -2.95 -10.90
N LEU A 14 9.17 -2.73 -11.42
CA LEU A 14 8.34 -1.59 -11.04
C LEU A 14 6.85 -1.92 -11.08
N THR A 15 6.17 -1.70 -9.96
CA THR A 15 4.70 -1.57 -9.97
C THR A 15 4.31 -0.11 -9.93
N LYS A 16 3.55 0.35 -10.92
CA LYS A 16 2.93 1.68 -10.95
C LYS A 16 1.44 1.54 -10.65
N ILE A 17 0.99 2.21 -9.60
CA ILE A 17 -0.42 2.32 -9.23
C ILE A 17 -0.88 3.75 -9.54
N GLU A 18 -1.75 3.88 -10.53
CA GLU A 18 -2.38 5.14 -10.91
C GLU A 18 -3.67 5.30 -10.10
N VAL A 19 -3.81 6.40 -9.35
CA VAL A 19 -5.00 6.69 -8.52
C VAL A 19 -5.55 8.05 -8.92
N GLN A 20 -6.65 8.06 -9.68
CA GLN A 20 -7.14 9.28 -10.30
C GLN A 20 -8.67 9.38 -10.27
N CYS A 21 -9.19 10.57 -9.92
CA CYS A 21 -10.57 10.97 -10.11
C CYS A 21 -10.62 12.44 -10.58
N VAL A 22 -11.81 13.02 -10.64
CA VAL A 22 -11.97 14.43 -11.04
C VAL A 22 -11.42 15.43 -10.00
N HIS A 23 -11.17 14.99 -8.76
CA HIS A 23 -10.72 15.85 -7.65
C HIS A 23 -9.26 15.64 -7.25
N GLN A 24 -8.68 14.47 -7.54
CA GLN A 24 -7.36 14.04 -7.08
C GLN A 24 -6.67 13.17 -8.13
N ASN A 25 -5.35 13.26 -8.20
CA ASN A 25 -4.53 12.49 -9.14
C ASN A 25 -3.17 12.18 -8.53
N GLY A 26 -2.75 10.93 -8.56
CA GLY A 26 -1.48 10.49 -8.00
C GLY A 26 -0.95 9.22 -8.65
N LEU A 27 0.36 9.04 -8.50
CA LEU A 27 1.08 7.82 -8.89
C LEU A 27 1.80 7.28 -7.65
N ILE A 28 1.63 5.99 -7.39
CA ILE A 28 2.40 5.26 -6.39
C ILE A 28 3.32 4.32 -7.14
N TYR A 29 4.63 4.47 -6.93
CA TYR A 29 5.64 3.57 -7.48
C TYR A 29 6.10 2.63 -6.38
N VAL A 30 6.05 1.33 -6.65
CA VAL A 30 6.66 0.32 -5.80
C VAL A 30 7.84 -0.27 -6.55
N VAL A 31 9.02 -0.09 -5.97
CA VAL A 31 10.29 -0.64 -6.44
C VAL A 31 10.83 -1.64 -5.41
N PRO A 32 11.69 -2.59 -5.81
CA PRO A 32 12.36 -3.45 -4.85
C PRO A 32 13.15 -2.66 -3.80
N SER A 33 13.03 -3.07 -2.54
CA SER A 33 13.67 -2.45 -1.38
C SER A 33 13.99 -3.49 -0.29
N GLU A 34 14.77 -3.10 0.72
CA GLU A 34 15.22 -3.98 1.83
C GLU A 34 14.06 -4.67 2.58
N SER A 35 12.91 -4.03 2.68
CA SER A 35 11.73 -4.60 3.36
C SER A 35 10.78 -5.36 2.42
N SER A 36 11.04 -5.38 1.11
CA SER A 36 10.13 -5.94 0.10
C SER A 36 10.74 -6.97 -0.85
N TRP A 37 12.06 -7.17 -0.82
CA TRP A 37 12.76 -8.17 -1.66
C TRP A 37 12.34 -9.62 -1.38
N VAL A 38 11.79 -9.90 -0.20
CA VAL A 38 11.36 -11.25 0.23
C VAL A 38 10.12 -11.76 -0.51
N CYS A 39 9.40 -10.90 -1.23
CA CYS A 39 8.16 -11.24 -1.92
C CYS A 39 8.38 -11.39 -3.44
N THR A 40 7.57 -12.24 -4.09
CA THR A 40 7.58 -12.39 -5.55
C THR A 40 7.26 -11.06 -6.24
N GLU A 41 7.78 -10.86 -7.46
CA GLU A 41 7.59 -9.63 -8.23
C GLU A 41 6.10 -9.22 -8.32
N ASP A 42 5.24 -10.20 -8.63
CA ASP A 42 3.79 -9.97 -8.78
C ASP A 42 3.09 -9.55 -7.49
N LEU A 43 3.63 -9.88 -6.32
CA LEU A 43 3.03 -9.58 -5.01
C LEU A 43 3.78 -8.51 -4.21
N ARG A 44 4.90 -8.00 -4.73
CA ARG A 44 5.74 -7.01 -4.06
C ARG A 44 4.98 -5.75 -3.64
N HIS A 45 4.10 -5.26 -4.51
CA HIS A 45 3.25 -4.11 -4.20
C HIS A 45 2.28 -4.37 -3.05
N VAL A 46 1.75 -5.59 -2.94
CA VAL A 46 0.89 -6.00 -1.82
C VAL A 46 1.68 -6.04 -0.52
N HIS A 47 2.86 -6.67 -0.54
CA HIS A 47 3.76 -6.76 0.62
C HIS A 47 4.21 -5.39 1.09
N ALA A 48 4.69 -4.55 0.18
CA ALA A 48 5.19 -3.21 0.48
C ALA A 48 4.10 -2.31 1.05
N LEU A 49 2.90 -2.27 0.43
CA LEU A 49 1.80 -1.45 0.93
C LEU A 49 1.30 -1.93 2.29
N SER A 50 1.14 -3.25 2.47
CA SER A 50 0.68 -3.81 3.75
C SER A 50 1.69 -3.54 4.87
N GLY A 51 2.98 -3.70 4.60
CA GLY A 51 4.05 -3.40 5.56
C GLY A 51 4.14 -1.91 5.87
N PHE A 52 4.06 -1.04 4.86
CA PHE A 52 4.08 0.41 5.04
C PHE A 52 2.91 0.89 5.92
N PHE A 53 1.68 0.48 5.61
CA PHE A 53 0.52 0.88 6.42
C PHE A 53 0.55 0.29 7.83
N LYS A 54 1.04 -0.95 8.00
CA LYS A 54 1.29 -1.54 9.33
C LYS A 54 2.27 -0.68 10.13
N GLN A 55 3.38 -0.29 9.52
CA GLN A 55 4.37 0.55 10.18
C GLN A 55 3.79 1.93 10.56
N LEU A 56 2.99 2.55 9.67
CA LEU A 56 2.34 3.84 9.97
C LEU A 56 1.44 3.79 11.21
N ILE A 57 0.67 2.71 11.41
CA ILE A 57 -0.18 2.59 12.59
C ILE A 57 0.63 2.27 13.86
N GLU A 58 1.73 1.52 13.74
CA GLU A 58 2.63 1.18 14.85
C GLU A 58 3.46 2.36 15.35
N LEU A 59 3.58 3.43 14.55
CA LEU A 59 4.23 4.68 15.00
C LEU A 59 3.43 5.42 16.08
N GLU A 60 2.12 5.14 16.22
CA GLU A 60 1.22 5.81 17.16
C GLU A 60 1.28 7.36 17.12
N ASP A 61 1.71 7.93 15.98
CA ASP A 61 1.87 9.38 15.82
C ASP A 61 0.50 10.05 15.67
N PRO A 62 0.15 11.04 16.53
CA PRO A 62 -1.13 11.75 16.46
C PRO A 62 -1.42 12.36 15.09
N LYS A 63 -0.42 12.85 14.36
CA LYS A 63 -0.59 13.46 13.04
C LYS A 63 -0.99 12.42 12.00
N ILE A 64 -0.47 11.20 12.10
CA ILE A 64 -0.89 10.09 11.23
C ILE A 64 -2.34 9.72 11.53
N GLN A 65 -2.70 9.59 12.81
CA GLN A 65 -4.08 9.27 13.23
C GLN A 65 -5.09 10.33 12.79
N GLU A 66 -4.76 11.62 12.96
CA GLU A 66 -5.58 12.73 12.48
C GLU A 66 -5.76 12.71 10.96
N ALA A 67 -4.69 12.42 10.21
CA ALA A 67 -4.76 12.28 8.75
C ALA A 67 -5.65 11.10 8.35
N MET A 68 -5.49 9.94 8.99
CA MET A 68 -6.32 8.75 8.78
C MET A 68 -7.80 9.05 9.02
N GLN A 69 -8.13 9.73 10.12
CA GLN A 69 -9.50 10.16 10.43
C GLN A 69 -10.04 11.17 9.41
N LYS A 70 -9.25 12.18 9.06
CA LYS A 70 -9.65 13.22 8.10
C LYS A 70 -10.01 12.64 6.73
N TRP A 71 -9.27 11.63 6.28
CA TRP A 71 -9.50 10.98 4.98
C TRP A 71 -10.40 9.75 5.07
N GLY A 72 -10.77 9.29 6.27
CA GLY A 72 -11.58 8.10 6.48
C GLY A 72 -10.88 6.80 6.07
N ILE A 73 -9.54 6.75 6.14
CA ILE A 73 -8.73 5.60 5.73
C ILE A 73 -8.10 4.97 6.97
N TYR A 74 -8.41 3.70 7.21
CA TYR A 74 -7.85 2.94 8.31
C TYR A 74 -7.24 1.64 7.81
N PHE A 75 -6.05 1.31 8.31
CA PHE A 75 -5.43 0.02 8.06
C PHE A 75 -5.52 -0.83 9.31
N ARG A 76 -6.04 -2.05 9.17
CA ARG A 76 -6.08 -3.05 10.23
C ARG A 76 -5.25 -4.26 9.78
N PRO A 77 -4.11 -4.55 10.44
CA PRO A 77 -3.35 -5.75 10.12
C PRO A 77 -4.18 -6.99 10.46
N ARG A 78 -3.99 -8.04 9.67
CA ARG A 78 -4.57 -9.36 9.90
C ARG A 78 -3.45 -10.37 10.15
N PRO A 79 -3.71 -11.45 10.93
CA PRO A 79 -2.78 -12.56 11.03
C PRO A 79 -2.44 -13.12 9.65
N LEU A 80 -1.21 -13.63 9.48
CA LEU A 80 -0.87 -14.41 8.30
C LEU A 80 -1.57 -15.77 8.40
N ALA A 81 -1.87 -16.40 7.26
CA ALA A 81 -2.62 -17.65 7.23
C ALA A 81 -1.92 -18.81 8.00
N ASP A 82 -0.60 -18.74 8.16
CA ASP A 82 0.18 -19.74 8.90
C ASP A 82 0.21 -19.47 10.41
N ASP A 83 -0.15 -18.26 10.87
CA ASP A 83 -0.21 -17.91 12.30
C ASP A 83 -1.50 -18.43 12.97
N GLU A 84 -2.53 -18.81 12.20
CA GLU A 84 -3.80 -19.36 12.73
C GLU A 84 -3.71 -20.86 13.07
N GLN A 85 -2.56 -21.50 12.82
CA GLN A 85 -2.33 -22.94 13.07
C GLN A 85 -1.35 -23.25 14.22
N SER A 86 -0.90 -22.23 14.98
CA SER A 86 0.01 -22.40 16.13
C SER A 86 -0.67 -22.18 17.47
#